data_AF-A0A934NL44-F1
#
_entry.id   AF-A0A934NL44-F1
#
_cell.length_a   1.000
_cell.length_b   1.000
_cell.length_c   1.000
_cell.angle_alpha   90.00
_cell.angle_beta   90.00
_cell.angle_gamma   90.00
#
_symmetry.space_group_name_H-M   'P 1'
#
loop_
_entity.id
_entity.type
_entity.pdbx_description
1 polymer ?
#
loop_
_entity_poly.entity_id
_entity_poly.type
_entity_poly.pdbx_seq_one_letter_code
_entity_poly.pdbx_strand_id
1 'polypeptide(L)' 'KSRHLRVNCINPGGTRTQMRASAFPNEDKNKLKTPADIMPLYLYLMGDDSRRKTGMSFDAQPNRKPGAAE' A
#
# COMPACT_ATOMS: atom_id res chain seq x y z
N LYS A 1 28.67 9.11 -10.64
CA LYS A 1 27.90 9.78 -9.56
C LYS A 1 27.21 8.71 -8.72
N SER A 2 27.57 8.54 -7.45
CA SER A 2 26.86 7.61 -6.55
C SER A 2 25.49 8.20 -6.19
N ARG A 3 24.40 7.54 -6.63
CA ARG A 3 23.03 7.94 -6.30
C ARG A 3 22.61 7.25 -5.01
N HIS A 4 22.51 8.01 -3.93
CA HIS A 4 22.11 7.54 -2.60
C HIS A 4 20.59 7.58 -2.40
N LEU A 5 19.81 7.70 -3.49
CA LEU A 5 18.36 7.78 -3.43
C LEU A 5 17.76 6.37 -3.46
N ARG A 6 16.83 6.12 -2.53
CA ARG A 6 15.99 4.92 -2.52
C ARG A 6 14.72 5.22 -3.32
N VAL A 7 14.39 4.37 -4.28
CA VAL A 7 13.18 4.49 -5.09
C VAL A 7 12.44 3.18 -5.03
N ASN A 8 11.20 3.19 -4.56
CA ASN A 8 10.35 2.01 -4.39
C ASN A 8 8.90 2.36 -4.71
N CYS A 9 8.09 1.34 -5.01
CA CYS A 9 6.65 1.48 -5.20
C CYS A 9 5.90 0.89 -3.99
N ILE A 10 4.76 1.47 -3.67
CA ILE A 10 3.80 0.91 -2.71
C ILE A 10 2.52 0.60 -3.47
N ASN A 11 2.10 -0.66 -3.44
CA ASN A 11 0.74 -1.03 -3.75
C ASN A 11 -0.07 -1.04 -2.45
N PRO A 12 -0.98 -0.08 -2.24
CA PRO A 12 -1.76 -0.01 -1.00
C PRO A 12 -2.78 -1.17 -0.89
N GLY A 13 -3.10 -1.85 -1.99
CA GLY A 13 -4.23 -2.77 -2.06
C GLY A 13 -5.59 -2.05 -1.97
N GLY A 14 -6.68 -2.82 -1.91
CA GLY A 14 -8.02 -2.26 -1.71
C GLY A 14 -8.11 -1.54 -0.36
N THR A 15 -8.17 -0.21 -0.41
CA THR A 15 -8.15 0.67 0.77
C THR A 15 -9.40 1.53 0.79
N ARG A 16 -10.00 1.71 1.97
CA ARG A 16 -11.26 2.43 2.18
C ARG A 16 -11.13 3.93 1.86
N THR A 17 -11.25 4.26 0.58
CA THR A 17 -11.11 5.61 0.03
C THR A 17 -12.24 5.91 -0.95
N GLN A 18 -12.45 7.19 -1.29
CA GLN A 18 -13.45 7.57 -2.31
C GLN A 18 -13.11 7.00 -3.68
N MET A 19 -11.84 7.06 -4.09
CA MET A 19 -11.36 6.46 -5.35
C MET A 19 -11.71 4.96 -5.45
N ARG A 20 -11.53 4.19 -4.36
CA ARG A 20 -11.90 2.77 -4.32
C ARG A 20 -13.41 2.56 -4.41
N ALA A 21 -14.18 3.36 -3.68
CA ALA A 21 -15.64 3.31 -3.73
C ALA A 21 -16.18 3.61 -5.13
N SER A 22 -15.55 4.51 -5.87
CA SER A 22 -15.90 4.79 -7.27
C SER A 22 -15.55 3.63 -8.20
N ALA A 23 -14.43 2.93 -7.97
CA ALA A 23 -13.98 1.81 -8.79
C ALA A 23 -14.81 0.52 -8.55
N PHE A 24 -15.30 0.30 -7.32
CA PHE A 24 -16.13 -0.85 -6.95
C PHE A 24 -17.37 -0.38 -6.17
N PRO A 25 -18.41 0.17 -6.85
CA PRO A 25 -19.57 0.78 -6.18
C PRO A 25 -20.36 -0.18 -5.28
N ASN A 26 -20.34 -1.47 -5.61
CA ASN A 26 -21.07 -2.53 -4.89
C ASN A 26 -20.23 -3.24 -3.82
N GLU A 27 -18.96 -2.86 -3.63
CA GLU A 27 -18.09 -3.45 -2.61
C GLU A 27 -18.43 -2.90 -1.21
N ASP A 28 -18.50 -3.79 -0.21
CA ASP A 28 -18.66 -3.37 1.18
C ASP A 28 -17.36 -2.74 1.72
N LYS A 29 -17.43 -1.43 1.95
CA LYS A 29 -16.32 -0.61 2.45
C LYS A 29 -15.81 -1.08 3.81
N ASN A 30 -16.64 -1.71 4.63
CA ASN A 30 -16.26 -2.16 5.97
C ASN A 30 -15.30 -3.36 5.95
N LYS A 31 -15.29 -4.11 4.85
CA LYS A 31 -14.32 -5.21 4.61
C LYS A 31 -12.93 -4.72 4.20
N LEU A 32 -12.79 -3.44 3.86
CA LEU A 32 -11.52 -2.84 3.48
C LEU A 32 -10.78 -2.29 4.69
N LYS A 33 -9.45 -2.45 4.69
CA LYS A 33 -8.55 -1.70 5.58
C LYS A 33 -8.68 -0.19 5.34
N THR A 34 -8.57 0.57 6.40
CA THR A 34 -8.51 2.04 6.34
C THR A 34 -7.11 2.49 5.91
N PRO A 35 -6.92 3.74 5.45
CA PRO A 35 -5.59 4.29 5.20
C PRO A 35 -4.67 4.22 6.43
N ALA A 36 -5.21 4.43 7.63
CA ALA A 36 -4.45 4.34 8.87
C ALA A 36 -3.89 2.92 9.10
N ASP A 37 -4.67 1.89 8.80
CA ASP A 37 -4.26 0.49 9.00
C ASP A 37 -3.06 0.08 8.12
N ILE A 38 -2.86 0.73 6.96
CA ILE A 38 -1.81 0.39 6.00
C ILE A 38 -0.53 1.24 6.15
N MET A 39 -0.50 2.16 7.12
CA MET A 39 0.65 3.05 7.37
C MET A 39 1.96 2.37 7.77
N PRO A 40 2.02 1.15 8.36
CA PRO A 40 3.31 0.56 8.74
C PRO A 40 4.32 0.48 7.59
N LEU A 41 3.87 0.16 6.37
CA LEU A 41 4.75 0.10 5.21
C LEU A 41 5.24 1.49 4.76
N TYR A 42 4.37 2.50 4.82
CA TYR A 42 4.74 3.89 4.51
C TYR A 42 5.80 4.40 5.47
N LEU A 43 5.63 4.15 6.78
CA LEU A 43 6.61 4.53 7.79
C LEU A 43 7.94 3.78 7.61
N TYR A 44 7.89 2.47 7.35
CA TYR A 44 9.09 1.67 7.08
C TYR A 44 9.92 2.22 5.91
N LEU A 45 9.29 2.57 4.80
CA LEU A 45 9.99 3.07 3.61
C LEU A 45 10.59 4.48 3.79
N MET A 46 10.05 5.26 4.73
CA MET A 46 10.61 6.57 5.10
C MET A 46 11.69 6.46 6.18
N GLY A 47 11.60 5.45 7.05
CA GLY A 47 12.56 5.22 8.14
C GLY A 47 13.91 4.65 7.70
N ASP A 48 14.80 4.52 8.69
CA ASP A 48 16.16 4.03 8.50
C ASP A 48 16.21 2.50 8.29
N ASP A 49 15.21 1.76 8.77
CA ASP A 49 15.11 0.31 8.64
C ASP A 49 15.08 -0.17 7.17
N SER A 50 14.62 0.68 6.25
CA SER A 50 14.58 0.40 4.81
C SER A 50 15.79 0.93 4.03
N ARG A 51 16.86 1.40 4.68
CA ARG A 51 18.01 2.10 4.02
C ARG A 51 18.66 1.34 2.88
N ARG A 52 18.61 0.01 2.91
CA ARG A 52 19.19 -0.86 1.88
C ARG A 52 18.17 -1.44 0.91
N LYS A 53 16.95 -0.88 0.86
CA LYS A 53 15.88 -1.32 -0.04
C LYS A 53 15.61 -0.27 -1.13
N THR A 54 15.83 -0.65 -2.37
CA THR A 54 15.60 0.19 -3.55
C THR A 54 15.26 -0.68 -4.75
N GLY A 55 14.51 -0.16 -5.71
CA GLY A 55 14.08 -0.86 -6.92
C GLY A 55 13.00 -1.92 -6.68
N MET A 56 12.27 -1.85 -5.56
CA MET A 56 11.29 -2.86 -5.17
C MET A 56 9.85 -2.31 -5.20
N SER A 57 8.90 -3.22 -5.39
CA SER A 57 7.47 -2.97 -5.19
C SER A 57 7.00 -3.70 -3.94
N PHE A 58 6.39 -2.98 -3.01
CA PHE A 58 5.90 -3.52 -1.75
C PHE A 58 4.37 -3.49 -1.70
N ASP A 59 3.76 -4.59 -1.28
CA ASP A 59 2.33 -4.64 -1.00
C ASP A 59 2.07 -4.26 0.47
N ALA A 60 1.22 -3.26 0.69
CA ALA A 60 0.79 -2.90 2.05
C ALA A 60 -0.15 -3.94 2.67
N GLN A 61 -0.71 -4.83 1.84
CA GLN A 61 -1.66 -5.88 2.22
C GLN A 61 -1.30 -7.22 1.52
N PRO A 62 -0.19 -7.88 1.91
CA PRO A 62 0.43 -8.97 1.12
C PRO A 62 -0.45 -10.21 0.92
N ASN A 63 -1.36 -10.51 1.84
CA ASN A 63 -2.25 -11.69 1.75
C ASN A 63 -3.66 -11.36 1.25
N ARG A 64 -3.90 -10.13 0.79
CA ARG A 64 -5.21 -9.72 0.29
C ARG A 64 -5.42 -10.27 -1.11
N LYS A 65 -6.52 -10.98 -1.34
CA LYS A 65 -6.94 -11.37 -2.68
C LYS A 65 -7.17 -10.12 -3.57
N PRO A 66 -6.69 -10.09 -4.82
CA PRO A 66 -7.01 -9.02 -5.77
C PRO A 66 -8.52 -8.94 -6.07
N GLY A 67 -8.99 -7.77 -6.52
CA GLY A 67 -10.40 -7.54 -6.83
C GLY A 67 -11.22 -6.97 -5.68
N ALA A 68 -12.55 -7.08 -5.79
CA ALA A 68 -13.51 -6.66 -4.76
C ALA A 68 -13.35 -7.51 -3.48
N ALA A 69 -13.57 -6.91 -2.33
CA ALA A 69 -13.56 -7.58 -1.04
C ALA A 69 -14.83 -8.41 -0.90
N GLU A 70 -14.64 -9.73 -0.86
CA GLU A 70 -15.66 -10.73 -0.52
C GLU A 70 -15.89 -10.81 0.99
#